data_AF-A0AAJ0G4Y0-F1
#
_entry.id   AF-A0AAJ0G4Y0-F1
#
_cell.length_a   1.000
_cell.length_b   1.000
_cell.length_c   1.000
_cell.angle_alpha   90.00
_cell.angle_beta   90.00
_cell.angle_gamma   90.00
#
_symmetry.space_group_name_H-M   'P 1'
#
loop_
_entity.id
_entity.type
_entity.pdbx_description
1 polymer ?
#
loop_
_entity_poly.entity_id
_entity_poly.type
_entity_poly.pdbx_seq_one_letter_code
_entity_poly.pdbx_strand_id
1 'polypeptide(L)'
;MAKQWYHGYSYGPYWVPPMIAPGTFANLYLAWIASEVITRYCYVVAAVAVFSILPITFFFMEPGINGALKWKVQSLLKDEGFNLPETSIFVPSSVKHGSTQSSRRWAEGTDMKSLIGFWQSVNNVRWVIAGLAAMLSGYATFVK
;
A
#
# COMPACT_ATOMS: atom_id res chain seq x y z
N MET A 1 -13.75 -13.87 -8.59
CA MET A 1 -12.43 -13.21 -8.53
C MET A 1 -12.52 -11.68 -8.57
N ALA A 2 -13.10 -11.05 -9.59
CA ALA A 2 -13.19 -9.58 -9.69
C ALA A 2 -13.84 -8.91 -8.46
N LYS A 3 -15.06 -9.31 -8.10
CA LYS A 3 -15.77 -8.82 -6.90
C LYS A 3 -15.02 -9.12 -5.59
N GLN A 4 -14.44 -10.32 -5.46
CA GLN A 4 -13.69 -10.73 -4.27
C GLN A 4 -12.47 -9.84 -4.05
N TRP A 5 -11.68 -9.61 -5.10
CA TRP A 5 -10.54 -8.70 -5.02
C TRP A 5 -10.99 -7.28 -4.66
N TYR A 6 -12.02 -6.75 -5.33
CA TYR A 6 -12.51 -5.39 -5.09
C TYR A 6 -13.00 -5.21 -3.64
N HIS A 7 -13.76 -6.17 -3.13
CA HIS A 7 -14.21 -6.17 -1.74
C HIS A 7 -13.03 -6.17 -0.77
N GLY A 8 -12.05 -7.06 -0.94
CA GLY A 8 -10.83 -7.08 -0.10
C GLY A 8 -10.02 -5.78 -0.20
N TYR A 9 -9.84 -5.26 -1.41
CA TYR A 9 -9.12 -4.01 -1.66
C TYR A 9 -9.80 -2.81 -0.99
N SER A 10 -11.14 -2.78 -0.91
CA SER A 10 -11.88 -1.68 -0.31
C SER A 10 -11.56 -1.43 1.16
N TYR A 11 -11.06 -2.45 1.87
CA TYR A 11 -10.58 -2.32 3.26
C TYR A 11 -9.20 -1.66 3.36
N GLY A 12 -8.37 -1.74 2.32
CA GLY A 12 -6.98 -1.26 2.34
C GLY A 12 -6.81 0.18 2.85
N PRO A 13 -7.56 1.16 2.33
CA PRO A 13 -7.49 2.56 2.79
C PRO A 13 -7.84 2.77 4.27
N TYR A 14 -8.63 1.87 4.87
CA TYR A 14 -9.03 1.97 6.28
C TYR A 14 -7.97 1.41 7.24
N TRP A 15 -7.06 0.56 6.75
CA TRP A 15 -6.06 -0.08 7.60
C TRP A 15 -4.65 0.42 7.35
N VAL A 16 -4.25 0.62 6.09
CA VAL A 16 -2.85 0.91 5.76
C VAL A 16 -2.39 2.25 6.37
N PRO A 17 -3.02 3.41 6.09
CA PRO A 17 -2.56 4.67 6.68
C PRO A 17 -2.65 4.70 8.21
N PRO A 18 -3.74 4.23 8.84
CA PRO A 18 -3.84 4.15 10.31
C PRO A 18 -2.86 3.19 10.98
N MET A 19 -2.30 2.21 10.29
CA MET A 19 -1.22 1.37 10.84
C MET A 19 0.16 2.00 10.64
N ILE A 20 0.40 2.58 9.46
CA ILE A 20 1.71 3.11 9.08
C ILE A 20 2.04 4.40 9.85
N ALA A 21 1.09 5.32 10.01
CA ALA A 21 1.35 6.59 10.67
C ALA A 21 1.73 6.41 12.15
N PRO A 22 0.96 5.70 13.01
CA PRO A 22 1.37 5.45 14.39
C PRO A 22 2.67 4.68 14.51
N GLY A 23 2.91 3.66 13.68
CA GLY A 23 4.17 2.92 13.69
C GLY A 23 5.38 3.79 13.35
N THR A 24 5.21 4.72 12.40
CA THR A 24 6.25 5.71 12.05
C THR A 24 6.51 6.65 13.23
N PHE A 25 5.47 7.27 13.79
CA PHE A 25 5.61 8.23 14.88
C PHE A 25 6.15 7.59 16.17
N ALA A 26 5.74 6.36 16.49
CA ALA A 26 6.26 5.62 17.63
C ALA A 26 7.77 5.41 17.50
N ASN A 27 8.26 4.99 16.34
CA ASN A 27 9.70 4.82 16.11
C ASN A 27 10.46 6.16 16.15
N LEU A 28 9.90 7.24 15.60
CA LEU A 28 10.52 8.57 15.71
C LEU A 28 10.61 9.04 17.16
N TYR A 29 9.56 8.82 17.96
CA TYR A 29 9.56 9.13 19.38
C TYR A 29 10.61 8.31 20.14
N LEU A 30 10.70 7.00 19.88
CA LEU A 30 11.70 6.12 20.46
C LEU A 30 13.13 6.53 20.08
N ALA A 31 13.36 6.94 18.84
CA ALA A 31 14.63 7.49 18.39
C ALA A 31 15.01 8.77 19.15
N TRP A 32 14.04 9.66 19.38
CA TRP A 32 14.25 10.92 20.08
C TRP A 32 14.69 10.73 21.53
N ILE A 33 14.12 9.75 22.24
CA ILE A 33 14.47 9.46 23.64
C ILE A 33 15.65 8.47 23.81
N ALA A 34 16.14 7.87 22.73
CA ALA A 34 17.23 6.90 22.79
C ALA A 34 18.56 7.57 23.22
N SER A 35 19.21 7.02 24.24
CA SER A 35 20.52 7.44 24.73
C SER A 35 21.65 6.96 23.81
N GLU A 36 21.57 5.72 23.35
CA GLU A 36 22.58 5.12 22.49
C GLU A 36 22.38 5.44 21.01
N VAL A 37 23.50 5.69 20.33
CA VAL A 37 23.52 6.06 18.92
C VAL A 37 23.01 4.93 18.02
N ILE A 38 23.40 3.68 18.30
CA ILE A 38 22.97 2.51 17.50
C ILE A 38 21.46 2.31 17.62
N THR A 39 20.94 2.30 18.85
CA THR A 39 19.51 2.20 19.15
C THR A 39 18.71 3.31 18.46
N ARG A 40 19.19 4.56 18.51
CA ARG A 40 18.59 5.68 17.77
C ARG A 40 18.53 5.42 16.27
N TYR A 41 19.63 4.98 15.66
CA TYR A 41 19.64 4.70 14.22
C TYR A 41 18.70 3.57 13.84
N CYS A 42 18.63 2.49 14.62
CA CYS A 42 17.69 1.40 14.37
C CYS A 42 16.23 1.90 14.35
N TYR A 43 15.84 2.75 15.31
CA TYR A 43 14.51 3.36 15.32
C TYR A 43 14.26 4.31 14.14
N VAL A 44 15.25 5.13 13.76
CA VAL A 44 15.12 6.01 12.57
C VAL A 44 14.94 5.18 11.30
N VAL A 45 15.75 4.14 11.10
CA VAL A 45 15.64 3.25 9.94
C VAL A 45 14.28 2.54 9.94
N ALA A 46 13.81 2.06 11.09
CA ALA A 46 12.48 1.48 11.21
C ALA A 46 11.38 2.48 10.85
N ALA A 47 11.44 3.72 11.34
CA ALA A 47 10.47 4.77 11.00
C ALA A 47 10.44 5.05 9.49
N VAL A 48 11.61 5.22 8.85
CA VAL A 48 11.72 5.47 7.41
C VAL A 48 11.18 4.28 6.61
N ALA A 49 11.51 3.05 7.02
CA ALA A 49 11.03 1.84 6.37
C ALA A 49 9.49 1.75 6.43
N VAL A 50 8.88 1.90 7.60
CA VAL A 50 7.40 1.88 7.74
C VAL A 50 6.78 3.02 6.93
N PHE A 51 7.32 4.24 7.02
CA PHE A 51 6.81 5.39 6.29
C PHE A 51 6.86 5.20 4.76
N SER A 52 7.90 4.55 4.23
CA SER A 52 8.08 4.29 2.80
C SER A 52 6.94 3.48 2.16
N ILE A 53 6.14 2.77 2.98
CA ILE A 53 4.95 2.06 2.51
C ILE A 53 3.91 3.04 1.92
N LEU A 54 3.75 4.25 2.48
CA LEU A 54 2.77 5.23 1.97
C LEU A 54 3.06 5.68 0.54
N PRO A 55 4.27 6.17 0.17
CA PRO A 55 4.53 6.57 -1.20
C PRO A 55 4.44 5.40 -2.18
N ILE A 56 4.85 4.19 -1.81
CA ILE A 56 4.62 2.98 -2.63
C ILE A 56 3.12 2.77 -2.86
N THR A 57 2.32 2.91 -1.81
CA THR A 57 0.87 2.72 -1.89
C THR A 57 0.21 3.76 -2.78
N PHE A 58 0.44 5.04 -2.51
CA PHE A 58 -0.33 6.12 -3.10
C PHE A 58 0.19 6.59 -4.46
N PHE A 59 1.50 6.55 -4.69
CA PHE A 59 2.06 7.06 -5.94
C PHE A 59 2.39 5.95 -6.95
N PHE A 60 2.66 4.74 -6.49
CA PHE A 60 2.94 3.61 -7.37
C PHE A 60 1.72 2.68 -7.52
N MET A 61 1.19 2.14 -6.42
CA MET A 61 0.14 1.14 -6.51
C MET A 61 -1.22 1.72 -6.92
N GLU A 62 -1.63 2.84 -6.32
CA GLU A 62 -2.96 3.43 -6.55
C GLU A 62 -3.23 3.82 -8.02
N PRO A 63 -2.41 4.67 -8.66
CA PRO A 63 -2.60 5.01 -10.07
C PRO A 63 -2.16 3.88 -11.03
N GLY A 64 -1.25 3.01 -10.57
CA GLY A 64 -0.71 1.86 -11.29
C GLY A 64 -1.60 0.62 -11.19
N ILE A 65 -1.16 -0.37 -10.41
CA ILE A 65 -1.78 -1.70 -10.34
C ILE A 65 -3.20 -1.70 -9.75
N ASN A 66 -3.48 -0.92 -8.71
CA ASN A 66 -4.85 -0.81 -8.16
C ASN A 66 -5.76 -0.11 -9.17
N GLY A 67 -5.25 0.88 -9.90
CA GLY A 67 -5.93 1.52 -11.02
C GLY A 67 -6.25 0.53 -12.13
N ALA A 68 -5.28 -0.28 -12.55
CA ALA A 68 -5.48 -1.32 -13.55
C ALA A 68 -6.54 -2.35 -13.11
N LEU A 69 -6.44 -2.83 -11.87
CA LEU A 69 -7.40 -3.79 -11.32
C LEU A 69 -8.81 -3.20 -11.18
N LYS A 70 -8.96 -1.95 -10.71
CA LYS A 70 -10.24 -1.25 -10.66
C LYS A 70 -10.87 -1.16 -12.05
N TRP A 71 -10.08 -0.77 -13.07
CA TRP A 71 -10.55 -0.72 -14.46
C TRP A 71 -11.00 -2.10 -14.93
N LYS A 72 -10.20 -3.14 -14.67
CA LYS A 72 -10.55 -4.50 -15.06
C LYS A 72 -11.82 -5.00 -14.40
N VAL A 73 -12.05 -4.76 -13.09
CA VAL A 73 -13.32 -5.18 -12.49
C VAL A 73 -14.48 -4.42 -13.08
N GLN A 74 -14.33 -3.12 -13.35
CA GLN A 74 -15.36 -2.34 -14.02
C GLN A 74 -15.67 -2.88 -15.41
N SER A 75 -14.66 -3.20 -16.22
CA SER A 75 -14.87 -3.79 -17.55
C SER A 75 -15.57 -5.15 -17.49
N LEU A 76 -15.25 -5.98 -16.49
CA LEU A 76 -15.83 -7.31 -16.31
C LEU A 76 -17.24 -7.28 -15.72
N LEU A 77 -17.60 -6.24 -14.96
CA LEU A 77 -18.88 -6.10 -14.27
C LEU A 77 -19.77 -5.00 -14.88
N LYS A 78 -19.41 -4.48 -16.05
CA LYS A 78 -20.13 -3.40 -16.74
C LYS A 78 -21.60 -3.75 -16.98
N ASP A 79 -21.88 -5.02 -17.31
CA ASP A 79 -23.23 -5.50 -17.64
C ASP A 79 -24.10 -5.65 -16.37
N GLU A 80 -23.47 -5.63 -15.19
CA GLU A 80 -24.14 -5.58 -13.89
C GLU A 80 -24.34 -4.14 -13.38
N GLY A 81 -24.02 -3.12 -14.19
CA GLY A 81 -24.12 -1.72 -13.82
C GLY A 81 -23.02 -1.23 -12.87
N PHE A 82 -21.94 -1.99 -12.67
CA PHE A 82 -20.83 -1.58 -11.82
C PHE A 82 -20.00 -0.49 -12.51
N ASN A 83 -19.90 0.69 -11.90
CA ASN A 83 -19.11 1.81 -12.41
C ASN A 83 -18.50 2.62 -11.25
N LEU A 84 -17.24 3.03 -11.39
CA LEU A 84 -16.56 3.87 -10.42
C LEU A 84 -16.38 5.29 -11.00
N PRO A 85 -16.82 6.35 -10.29
CA PRO A 85 -16.58 7.73 -10.72
C PRO A 85 -15.08 8.05 -10.70
N GLU A 86 -14.64 8.98 -11.55
CA GLU A 86 -13.24 9.42 -11.61
C GLU A 86 -12.81 10.17 -10.32
N THR A 87 -11.52 10.15 -10.01
CA THR A 87 -10.90 10.93 -8.94
C THR A 87 -9.51 11.43 -9.33
N SER A 88 -8.93 12.28 -8.49
CA SER A 88 -7.55 12.73 -8.69
C SER A 88 -6.57 11.76 -8.05
N ILE A 89 -5.36 11.73 -8.59
CA ILE A 89 -4.24 10.95 -8.03
C ILE A 89 -3.88 11.33 -6.59
N PHE A 90 -4.27 12.54 -6.14
CA PHE A 90 -3.99 13.05 -4.80
C PHE A 90 -5.02 12.63 -3.76
N VAL A 91 -6.16 12.07 -4.19
CA VAL A 91 -7.20 11.55 -3.28
C VAL A 91 -7.48 10.09 -3.63
N PRO A 92 -6.58 9.17 -3.19
CA PRO A 92 -6.78 7.75 -3.43
C PRO A 92 -8.08 7.29 -2.81
N SER A 93 -8.84 6.49 -3.57
CA SER A 93 -10.14 6.02 -3.14
C SER A 93 -10.37 4.61 -3.67
N SER A 94 -10.97 3.78 -2.82
CA SER A 94 -11.48 2.48 -3.23
C SER A 94 -12.76 2.58 -4.05
N VAL A 95 -13.51 3.67 -3.89
CA VAL A 95 -14.80 3.91 -4.55
C VAL A 95 -14.71 4.86 -5.75
N LYS A 96 -13.50 5.30 -6.10
CA LYS A 96 -13.26 6.16 -7.26
C LYS A 96 -12.05 5.72 -8.09
N HIS A 97 -12.01 6.16 -9.33
CA HIS A 97 -11.01 5.79 -10.30
C HIS A 97 -9.86 6.82 -10.35
N GLY A 98 -8.66 6.42 -9.92
CA GLY A 98 -7.44 7.22 -10.06
C GLY A 98 -6.47 6.66 -11.11
N SER A 99 -6.95 5.81 -12.02
CA SER A 99 -6.09 5.06 -12.94
C SER A 99 -5.57 5.96 -14.06
N THR A 100 -4.29 5.79 -14.39
CA THR A 100 -3.70 6.41 -15.59
C THR A 100 -4.17 5.70 -16.86
N GLN A 101 -4.05 6.35 -18.02
CA GLN A 101 -4.37 5.73 -19.31
C GLN A 101 -3.51 4.48 -19.56
N SER A 102 -2.23 4.49 -19.18
CA SER A 102 -1.36 3.32 -19.32
C SER A 102 -1.84 2.14 -18.47
N SER A 103 -2.26 2.39 -17.23
CA SER A 103 -2.85 1.35 -16.36
C SER A 103 -4.13 0.75 -16.94
N ARG A 104 -4.99 1.56 -17.59
CA ARG A 104 -6.20 1.07 -18.26
C ARG A 104 -5.88 0.18 -19.45
N ARG A 105 -4.97 0.61 -20.32
CA ARG A 105 -4.51 -0.20 -21.47
C ARG A 105 -3.88 -1.51 -21.02
N TRP A 106 -3.04 -1.46 -19.97
CA TRP A 106 -2.46 -2.66 -19.39
C TRP A 106 -3.54 -3.61 -18.86
N ALA A 107 -4.54 -3.06 -18.16
CA ALA A 107 -5.66 -3.83 -17.66
C ALA A 107 -6.49 -4.46 -18.79
N GLU A 108 -6.69 -3.80 -19.93
CA GLU A 108 -7.42 -4.38 -21.06
C GLU A 108 -6.71 -5.61 -21.63
N GLY A 109 -5.39 -5.52 -21.83
CA GLY A 109 -4.58 -6.61 -22.41
C GLY A 109 -4.18 -7.73 -21.44
N THR A 110 -4.42 -7.60 -20.14
CA THR A 110 -3.97 -8.57 -19.12
C THR A 110 -5.16 -9.23 -18.45
N ASP A 111 -5.10 -10.52 -18.12
CA ASP A 111 -6.19 -11.18 -17.37
C ASP A 111 -6.20 -10.77 -15.88
N MET A 112 -7.35 -10.95 -15.22
CA MET A 112 -7.52 -10.56 -13.81
C MET A 112 -6.57 -11.31 -12.87
N LYS A 113 -6.28 -12.59 -13.12
CA LYS A 113 -5.44 -13.41 -12.25
C LYS A 113 -3.99 -12.92 -12.28
N SER A 114 -3.48 -12.60 -13.47
CA SER A 114 -2.14 -12.04 -13.64
C SER A 114 -2.00 -10.67 -12.98
N LEU A 115 -3.00 -9.79 -13.11
CA LEU A 115 -3.02 -8.50 -12.42
C LEU A 115 -3.01 -8.69 -10.89
N ILE A 116 -3.82 -9.61 -10.35
CA ILE A 116 -3.84 -9.92 -8.92
C ILE A 116 -2.49 -10.49 -8.46
N GLY A 117 -1.87 -11.36 -9.26
CA GLY A 117 -0.55 -11.92 -8.97
C GLY A 117 0.53 -10.84 -8.86
N PHE A 118 0.52 -9.87 -9.78
CA PHE A 118 1.43 -8.72 -9.70
C PHE A 118 1.15 -7.85 -8.47
N TRP A 119 -0.12 -7.54 -8.21
CA TRP A 119 -0.54 -6.81 -7.01
C TRP A 119 -0.08 -7.48 -5.72
N GLN A 120 -0.22 -8.81 -5.64
CA GLN A 120 0.25 -9.61 -4.51
C GLN A 120 1.77 -9.53 -4.37
N SER A 121 2.52 -9.63 -5.47
CA SER A 121 3.98 -9.51 -5.44
C SER A 121 4.43 -8.16 -4.86
N VAL A 122 3.80 -7.05 -5.28
CA VAL A 122 4.10 -5.72 -4.74
C VAL A 122 3.68 -5.62 -3.27
N ASN A 123 2.57 -6.24 -2.87
CA ASN A 123 2.19 -6.34 -1.46
C ASN A 123 3.20 -7.08 -0.60
N ASN A 124 3.74 -8.19 -1.10
CA ASN A 124 4.74 -8.96 -0.36
C ASN A 124 5.99 -8.12 -0.09
N VAL A 125 6.38 -7.22 -1.00
CA VAL A 125 7.46 -6.26 -0.75
C VAL A 125 7.12 -5.35 0.44
N ARG A 126 5.89 -4.80 0.50
CA ARG A 126 5.44 -3.97 1.63
C ARG A 126 5.44 -4.74 2.95
N TRP A 127 5.08 -6.03 2.92
CA TRP A 127 5.16 -6.92 4.08
C TRP A 127 6.59 -7.14 4.56
N VAL A 128 7.54 -7.37 3.65
CA VAL A 128 8.96 -7.51 3.98
C VAL A 128 9.49 -6.23 4.63
N ILE A 129 9.17 -5.06 4.05
CA ILE A 129 9.55 -3.76 4.61
C ILE A 129 9.03 -3.60 6.05
N ALA A 130 7.74 -3.89 6.28
CA ALA A 130 7.14 -3.82 7.60
C ALA A 130 7.80 -4.81 8.60
N GLY A 131 8.09 -6.04 8.16
CA GLY A 131 8.77 -7.04 8.97
C GLY A 131 10.19 -6.63 9.37
N LEU A 132 10.98 -6.10 8.42
CA LEU A 132 12.31 -5.57 8.70
C LEU A 132 12.26 -4.41 9.70
N ALA A 133 11.29 -3.50 9.54
CA ALA A 133 11.12 -2.39 10.46
C ALA A 133 10.76 -2.86 11.87
N ALA A 134 9.86 -3.84 11.99
CA ALA A 134 9.50 -4.44 13.27
C ALA A 134 10.70 -5.10 13.95
N MET A 135 11.53 -5.83 13.19
CA MET A 135 12.76 -6.44 13.73
C MET A 135 13.76 -5.40 14.22
N LEU A 136 14.01 -4.32 13.46
CA LEU A 136 14.93 -3.25 13.86
C LEU A 136 14.43 -2.51 15.10
N SER A 137 13.14 -2.18 15.14
CA SER A 137 12.50 -1.53 16.28
C SER A 137 12.55 -2.42 17.53
N GLY A 138 12.22 -3.71 17.37
CA GLY A 138 12.29 -4.70 18.44
C GLY A 138 13.72 -4.89 18.97
N TYR A 139 14.69 -5.10 18.08
CA TYR A 139 16.11 -5.20 18.44
C TYR A 139 16.55 -3.99 19.28
N ALA A 140 16.28 -2.77 18.80
CA ALA A 140 16.59 -1.53 19.52
C ALA A 140 15.89 -1.40 20.88
N THR A 141 14.72 -2.01 21.03
CA THR A 141 13.96 -2.00 22.30
C THR A 141 14.58 -2.92 23.34
N PHE A 142 15.09 -4.08 22.92
CA PHE A 142 15.54 -5.14 23.82
C PHE A 142 17.05 -5.20 24.02
N VAL A 143 17.85 -4.59 23.13
CA VAL A 143 19.32 -4.56 23.22
C VAL A 143 19.81 -3.36 24.05
N LYS A 144 19.05 -3.02 25.09
CA LYS A 144 19.48 -2.05 26.10
C LYS A 144 20.69 -2.56 26.88
#